data_AF-A0A1Z9BJB2-F1
#
_entry.id   AF-A0A1Z9BJB2-F1
#
_cell.length_a   1.000
_cell.length_b   1.000
_cell.length_c   1.000
_cell.angle_alpha   90.00
_cell.angle_beta   90.00
_cell.angle_gamma   90.00
#
_symmetry.space_group_name_H-M   'P 1'
#
loop_
_entity.id
_entity.type
_entity.pdbx_description
1 polymer ?
#
loop_
_entity_poly.entity_id
_entity_poly.type
_entity_poly.pdbx_seq_one_letter_code
_entity_poly.pdbx_strand_id
1 'polypeptide(L)'
;MKCREFVEFLMSYLDEELDDTARSVFEAHLNGCRDCHRYMEDYVQAVELGRSVCREPAGPVPDDVPEGFVQAILQARRAVGSRGK
;
A
#
# COMPACT_ATOMS: atom_id res chain seq x y z
N MET A 1 -15.05 -9.31 7.03
CA MET A 1 -13.78 -8.82 6.45
C MET A 1 -13.35 -7.59 7.22
N LYS A 2 -12.12 -7.57 7.72
CA LYS A 2 -11.49 -6.40 8.35
C LYS A 2 -10.93 -5.48 7.28
N CYS A 3 -10.75 -4.19 7.59
CA CYS A 3 -10.17 -3.22 6.65
C CYS A 3 -8.84 -3.70 6.06
N ARG A 4 -7.99 -4.34 6.89
CA ARG A 4 -6.70 -4.89 6.44
C ARG A 4 -6.86 -6.00 5.41
N GLU A 5 -7.69 -7.00 5.68
CA GLU A 5 -7.93 -8.14 4.80
C GLU A 5 -8.48 -7.68 3.43
N PHE A 6 -9.33 -6.64 3.45
CA PHE A 6 -9.86 -6.04 2.24
C PHE A 6 -8.76 -5.38 1.40
N VAL A 7 -7.94 -4.53 2.01
CA VAL A 7 -6.86 -3.84 1.30
C VAL A 7 -5.80 -4.81 0.79
N GLU A 8 -5.45 -5.83 1.58
CA GLU A 8 -4.52 -6.88 1.16
C GLU A 8 -5.03 -7.61 -0.10
N PHE A 9 -6.32 -7.96 -0.15
CA PHE A 9 -6.92 -8.56 -1.34
C PHE A 9 -6.80 -7.66 -2.58
N LEU A 10 -7.09 -6.36 -2.46
CA LEU A 10 -6.98 -5.42 -3.58
C LEU A 10 -5.53 -5.25 -4.06
N MET A 11 -4.57 -5.22 -3.14
CA MET A 11 -3.14 -5.20 -3.51
C MET A 11 -2.73 -6.48 -4.24
N SER A 12 -3.09 -7.66 -3.72
CA SER A 12 -2.83 -8.93 -4.39
C SER A 12 -3.47 -9.03 -5.77
N TYR A 13 -4.63 -8.38 -6.00
CA TYR A 13 -5.20 -8.27 -7.34
C TYR A 13 -4.32 -7.42 -8.27
N LEU A 14 -3.86 -6.25 -7.80
CA LEU A 14 -3.01 -5.35 -8.59
C LEU A 14 -1.61 -5.93 -8.87
N ASP A 15 -1.08 -6.69 -7.93
CA ASP A 15 0.24 -7.34 -8.04
C ASP A 15 0.15 -8.72 -8.74
N GLU A 16 -1.03 -9.10 -9.24
CA GLU A 16 -1.29 -10.35 -9.96
C GLU A 16 -1.01 -11.62 -9.15
N GLU A 17 -1.17 -11.55 -7.83
CA GLU A 17 -0.91 -12.64 -6.87
C GLU A 17 -2.16 -13.43 -6.46
N LEU A 18 -3.35 -13.03 -6.94
CA LEU A 18 -4.57 -13.81 -6.71
C LEU A 18 -4.55 -15.11 -7.51
N ASP A 19 -5.14 -16.18 -6.95
CA ASP A 19 -5.39 -17.39 -7.71
C ASP A 19 -6.42 -17.15 -8.83
N ASP A 20 -6.35 -17.96 -9.89
CA ASP A 20 -7.17 -17.81 -11.10
C ASP A 20 -8.68 -17.78 -10.81
N THR A 21 -9.13 -18.53 -9.79
CA THR A 21 -10.56 -18.60 -9.45
C THR A 21 -11.00 -17.30 -8.77
N ALA A 22 -10.25 -16.83 -7.77
CA ALA A 22 -10.54 -15.58 -7.09
C ALA A 22 -10.49 -14.38 -8.05
N ARG A 23 -9.47 -14.34 -8.93
CA ARG A 23 -9.33 -13.29 -9.93
C ARG A 23 -10.52 -13.25 -10.90
N SER A 24 -10.90 -14.40 -11.46
CA SER A 24 -12.02 -14.49 -12.40
C SER A 24 -13.35 -14.02 -11.79
N VAL A 25 -13.63 -14.42 -10.55
CA VAL A 25 -14.86 -13.99 -9.85
C VAL A 25 -14.86 -12.49 -9.60
N PHE A 26 -13.71 -11.93 -9.21
CA PHE A 26 -13.59 -10.50 -8.95
C PHE A 26 -13.72 -9.67 -10.24
N GLU A 27 -13.06 -10.07 -11.32
CA GLU A 27 -13.15 -9.42 -12.62
C GLU A 27 -14.58 -9.48 -13.20
N ALA A 28 -15.28 -10.60 -13.03
CA ALA A 28 -16.69 -10.70 -13.41
C ALA A 28 -17.56 -9.66 -12.66
N HIS A 29 -17.26 -9.40 -11.38
CA HIS A 29 -17.95 -8.37 -10.61
C HIS A 29 -17.61 -6.95 -11.09
N LEU A 30 -16.32 -6.65 -11.34
CA LEU A 30 -15.90 -5.35 -11.86
C LEU A 30 -16.57 -5.03 -13.21
N ASN A 31 -16.71 -6.03 -14.08
CA ASN A 31 -17.41 -5.89 -15.36
C ASN A 31 -18.92 -5.69 -15.21
N GLY A 32 -19.53 -6.22 -14.14
CA GLY A 32 -20.97 -6.14 -13.89
C GLY A 32 -21.41 -4.96 -13.00
N CYS A 33 -20.49 -4.31 -12.31
CA CYS A 33 -20.79 -3.29 -11.30
C CYS A 33 -19.98 -2.01 -11.51
N ARG A 34 -20.64 -0.97 -12.04
CA ARG A 34 -20.01 0.34 -12.31
C ARG A 34 -19.41 0.99 -11.07
N ASP A 35 -20.04 0.86 -9.92
CA ASP A 35 -19.55 1.49 -8.69
C ASP A 35 -18.25 0.84 -8.21
N CYS A 36 -18.13 -0.48 -8.33
CA CYS A 36 -16.92 -1.21 -7.99
C CYS A 36 -15.80 -0.98 -9.01
N HIS A 37 -16.13 -0.84 -10.30
CA HIS A 37 -15.17 -0.40 -11.31
C HIS A 37 -14.59 0.97 -10.97
N ARG A 38 -15.46 1.96 -10.68
CA ARG A 38 -15.02 3.30 -10.28
C ARG A 38 -14.16 3.28 -9.02
N TYR A 39 -14.56 2.50 -8.02
CA TYR A 39 -13.78 2.33 -6.80
C TYR A 39 -12.37 1.80 -7.10
N MET A 40 -12.25 0.82 -8.01
CA MET A 40 -10.94 0.31 -8.42
C MET A 40 -10.11 1.35 -9.18
N GLU A 41 -10.72 2.15 -10.05
CA GLU A 41 -10.02 3.26 -10.73
C GLU A 41 -9.45 4.26 -9.72
N ASP A 42 -10.25 4.66 -8.72
CA ASP A 42 -9.82 5.57 -7.65
C ASP A 42 -8.71 4.94 -6.80
N TYR A 43 -8.83 3.64 -6.49
CA TYR A 43 -7.83 2.90 -5.72
C TYR A 43 -6.48 2.80 -6.46
N VAL A 44 -6.49 2.50 -7.75
CA VAL A 44 -5.28 2.46 -8.60
C VAL A 44 -4.60 3.83 -8.60
N GLN A 45 -5.36 4.92 -8.80
CA GLN A 45 -4.80 6.28 -8.75
C GLN A 45 -4.16 6.61 -7.41
N ALA A 46 -4.80 6.21 -6.30
CA ALA A 46 -4.24 6.42 -4.96
C ALA A 46 -2.91 5.66 -4.77
N VAL A 47 -2.81 4.42 -5.27
CA VAL A 47 -1.58 3.63 -5.25
C VAL A 47 -0.49 4.27 -6.11
N GLU A 48 -0.82 4.73 -7.32
CA GLU A 48 0.13 5.42 -8.20
C GLU A 48 0.68 6.70 -7.59
N LEU A 49 -0.18 7.52 -6.98
CA LEU A 49 0.22 8.74 -6.28
C LEU A 49 1.12 8.42 -5.08
N GLY A 50 0.78 7.40 -4.30
CA GLY A 50 1.64 6.94 -3.21
C GLY A 50 3.01 6.46 -3.72
N ARG A 51 3.01 5.71 -4.82
CA ARG A 51 4.24 5.26 -5.48
C ARG A 51 5.06 6.43 -6.01
N SER A 52 4.46 7.49 -6.57
CA SER A 52 5.22 8.63 -7.11
C SER A 52 5.93 9.41 -6.01
N VAL A 53 5.28 9.65 -4.87
CA VAL A 53 5.89 10.34 -3.72
C VAL A 53 7.01 9.50 -3.10
N CYS A 54 6.84 8.18 -3.05
CA CYS A 54 7.84 7.28 -2.48
C CYS A 54 8.94 6.84 -3.47
N ARG A 55 8.81 7.15 -4.78
CA ARG A 55 9.75 6.76 -5.83
C ARG A 55 10.96 7.69 -5.91
N GLU A 56 10.89 8.91 -5.39
CA GLU A 56 12.09 9.72 -5.22
C GLU A 56 13.02 8.96 -4.28
N PRO A 57 14.27 8.62 -4.70
CA PRO A 57 15.22 8.02 -3.79
C PRO A 57 15.31 8.96 -2.60
N ALA A 58 15.12 8.43 -1.39
CA ALA A 58 15.20 9.21 -0.17
C ALA A 58 16.47 10.08 -0.28
N GLY A 59 16.26 11.38 -0.46
CA GLY A 59 17.37 12.33 -0.53
C GLY A 59 18.19 12.24 0.76
N PRO A 60 19.39 12.82 0.78
CA PRO A 60 20.10 12.98 2.04
C PRO A 60 19.15 13.63 3.06
N VAL A 61 19.23 13.17 4.31
CA VAL A 61 18.52 13.84 5.40
C VAL A 61 18.94 15.32 5.36
N PRO A 62 17.99 16.28 5.29
CA PRO A 62 18.33 17.69 5.24
C PRO A 62 19.20 18.09 6.44
N ASP A 63 20.20 18.96 6.22
CA ASP A 63 21.17 19.36 7.25
C ASP A 63 20.52 20.10 8.44
N ASP A 64 19.30 20.61 8.27
CA ASP A 64 18.51 21.28 9.32
C ASP A 64 17.79 20.31 10.28
N VAL A 65 17.82 18.99 9.99
CA VAL A 65 17.22 17.99 10.86
C VAL A 65 18.17 17.65 12.03
N PRO A 66 17.76 17.84 13.30
CA PRO A 66 18.62 17.51 14.43
C PRO A 66 18.90 16.00 14.54
N GLU A 67 20.17 15.63 14.75
CA GLU A 67 20.61 14.23 14.89
C GLU A 67 19.79 13.46 15.95
N GLY A 68 19.46 14.10 17.07
CA GLY A 68 18.63 13.47 18.11
C GLY A 68 17.24 13.05 17.63
N PHE A 69 16.67 13.78 16.66
CA PHE A 69 15.38 13.44 16.07
C PHE A 69 15.50 12.23 15.12
N VAL A 70 16.56 12.20 14.30
CA VAL A 70 16.88 11.05 13.45
C VAL A 70 17.04 9.79 14.30
N GLN A 71 17.80 9.87 15.39
CA GLN A 71 18.02 8.74 16.29
C GLN A 71 16.73 8.25 16.96
N ALA A 72 15.84 9.16 17.38
CA ALA A 72 14.55 8.80 17.96
C ALA A 72 13.67 8.02 16.96
N ILE A 73 13.61 8.47 15.70
CA ILE A 73 12.87 7.76 14.64
C ILE A 73 13.46 6.37 14.39
N LEU A 74 14.79 6.26 14.29
CA LEU A 74 15.47 4.98 14.08
C LEU A 74 15.22 3.99 15.23
N GLN A 75 15.23 4.46 16.48
CA GLN A 75 14.90 3.63 17.65
C GLN A 75 13.45 3.16 17.62
N ALA A 76 12.50 4.06 17.29
CA ALA A 76 11.09 3.71 17.18
C ALA A 76 10.84 2.66 16.10
N ARG A 77 11.46 2.80 14.92
CA ARG A 77 11.35 1.82 13.82
C ARG A 77 11.84 0.43 14.23
N ARG A 78 12.95 0.35 14.98
CA ARG A 78 13.48 -0.91 15.51
C ARG A 78 12.52 -1.55 16.52
N ALA A 79 11.88 -0.76 17.37
CA ALA A 79 10.91 -1.24 18.37
C ALA A 79 9.57 -1.71 17.76
N VAL A 80 9.13 -1.12 16.63
CA VAL A 80 7.93 -1.55 15.91
C VAL A 80 8.20 -2.85 15.13
N GLY A 81 9.39 -3.00 14.54
CA GLY A 81 9.80 -4.22 13.84
C GLY A 81 9.92 -5.46 14.74
N SER A 82 10.02 -5.29 16.07
CA SER A 82 10.11 -6.39 17.03
C SER A 82 8.77 -6.85 17.63
N ARG A 83 7.63 -6.31 17.17
CA ARG A 83 6.27 -6.68 17.64
C ARG A 83 5.46 -7.55 16.67
N GLY A 84 6.10 -8.07 15.63
CA GLY A 84 5.54 -9.11 14.76
C GLY A 84 6.26 -10.43 14.98
N LYS A 85 5.94 -11.14 16.06
CA LYS A 85 6.17 -12.58 16.20
C LYS A 85 4.93 -13.20 16.84
#